data_AF-A0A7J6PQG4-F1
#
_entry.id   AF-A0A7J6PQG4-F1
#
_cell.length_a   1.000
_cell.length_b   1.000
_cell.length_c   1.000
_cell.angle_alpha   90.00
_cell.angle_beta   90.00
_cell.angle_gamma   90.00
#
_symmetry.space_group_name_H-M   'P 1'
#
loop_
_entity.id
_entity.type
_entity.pdbx_description
1 polymer ?
#
loop_
_entity_poly.entity_id
_entity_poly.type
_entity_poly.pdbx_seq_one_letter_code
_entity_poly.pdbx_strand_id
1 'polypeptide(L)'
;MSASGRHGRLAARQTGTSKENLAHLAIASEAGQDYLRDMHFCQAYAMENRKFMMNSFVGAVRDLTGKVPDWSTLVNIHHNYCECEDCSHGAGRKLSRNAAKRVVGVGELNDMMEGIVWDSNAAKLVRDEAPVAYKDLNEVMMNQEDLVEVVHKLKPLMNMKGY
;
A
#
# COMPACT_ATOMS: atom_id res chain seq x y z
N MET A 1 -18.78 3.90 -12.62
CA MET A 1 -17.65 3.62 -13.54
C MET A 1 -16.37 4.12 -12.87
N SER A 2 -15.36 3.29 -12.65
CA SER A 2 -14.10 3.76 -12.07
C SER A 2 -13.37 4.70 -13.05
N ALA A 3 -12.78 5.78 -12.55
CA ALA A 3 -12.02 6.75 -13.35
C ALA A 3 -10.91 6.08 -14.18
N SER A 4 -10.28 5.05 -13.60
CA SER A 4 -9.30 4.15 -14.26
C SER A 4 -9.84 3.49 -15.55
N GLY A 5 -11.14 3.18 -15.60
CA GLY A 5 -11.75 2.56 -16.78
C GLY A 5 -12.02 3.55 -17.93
N ARG A 6 -12.42 4.79 -17.62
CA ARG A 6 -12.70 5.82 -18.64
C ARG A 6 -11.42 6.27 -19.33
N HIS A 7 -10.45 6.71 -18.54
CA HIS A 7 -9.18 7.24 -19.05
C HIS A 7 -8.35 6.18 -19.77
N GLY A 8 -8.35 4.94 -19.27
CA GLY A 8 -7.65 3.83 -19.93
C GLY A 8 -8.19 3.49 -21.32
N ARG A 9 -9.51 3.55 -21.54
CA ARG A 9 -10.11 3.34 -22.87
C ARG A 9 -9.79 4.48 -23.83
N LEU A 10 -9.78 5.72 -23.33
CA LEU A 10 -9.41 6.89 -24.12
C LEU A 10 -7.95 6.83 -24.54
N ALA A 11 -7.06 6.50 -23.61
CA ALA A 11 -5.64 6.30 -23.86
C ALA A 11 -5.41 5.23 -24.94
N ALA A 12 -6.05 4.07 -24.82
CA ALA A 12 -5.94 2.98 -25.79
C ALA A 12 -6.39 3.41 -27.19
N ARG A 13 -7.48 4.18 -27.29
CA ARG A 13 -7.98 4.71 -28.56
C ARG A 13 -7.00 5.72 -29.19
N GLN A 14 -6.38 6.59 -28.40
CA GLN A 14 -5.47 7.62 -28.91
C GLN A 14 -4.11 7.03 -29.35
N THR A 15 -3.64 6.02 -28.63
CA THR A 15 -2.33 5.40 -28.88
C THR A 15 -2.40 4.21 -29.84
N GLY A 16 -3.59 3.68 -30.12
CA GLY A 16 -3.77 2.50 -30.96
C GLY A 16 -3.27 1.21 -30.33
N THR A 17 -2.96 1.22 -29.03
CA THR A 17 -2.46 0.07 -28.27
C THR A 17 -3.43 -0.30 -27.14
N SER A 18 -3.29 -1.51 -26.60
CA SER A 18 -4.14 -1.94 -25.48
C SER A 18 -3.63 -1.37 -24.15
N LYS A 19 -4.46 -1.44 -23.11
CA LYS A 19 -4.08 -1.03 -21.75
C LYS A 19 -2.85 -1.81 -21.24
N GLU A 20 -2.75 -3.07 -21.65
CA GLU A 20 -1.67 -4.00 -21.31
C GLU A 20 -0.38 -3.67 -22.07
N ASN A 21 -0.46 -2.88 -23.14
CA ASN A 21 0.64 -2.50 -24.02
C ASN A 21 0.94 -0.99 -23.94
N LEU A 22 0.94 -0.44 -22.72
CA LEU A 22 1.39 0.93 -22.39
C LEU A 22 0.60 2.07 -23.06
N ALA A 23 -0.72 1.92 -23.15
CA ALA A 23 -1.60 3.03 -23.52
C ALA A 23 -1.42 4.24 -22.58
N HIS A 24 -1.24 5.44 -23.14
CA HIS A 24 -0.96 6.66 -22.39
C HIS A 24 -1.75 7.86 -22.93
N LEU A 25 -1.78 8.94 -22.14
CA LEU A 25 -2.32 10.25 -22.52
C LEU A 25 -1.19 11.26 -22.43
N ALA A 26 -1.11 12.18 -23.39
CA ALA A 26 -0.17 13.29 -23.31
C ALA A 26 -0.55 14.20 -22.13
N ILE A 27 0.39 14.51 -21.24
CA ILE A 27 0.15 15.33 -20.03
C ILE A 27 -0.45 16.69 -20.39
N ALA A 28 0.03 17.32 -21.45
CA ALA A 28 -0.45 18.63 -21.91
C ALA A 28 -1.83 18.60 -22.58
N SER A 29 -2.39 17.41 -22.88
CA SER A 29 -3.71 17.30 -23.49
C SER A 29 -4.83 17.51 -22.45
N GLU A 30 -6.00 17.95 -22.90
CA GLU A 30 -7.20 18.07 -22.06
C GLU A 30 -7.51 16.75 -21.34
N ALA A 31 -7.46 15.63 -22.07
CA ALA A 31 -7.67 14.30 -21.50
C ALA A 31 -6.63 13.92 -20.42
N GLY A 32 -5.37 14.28 -20.63
CA GLY A 32 -4.30 14.08 -19.64
C GLY A 32 -4.53 14.92 -18.39
N GLN A 33 -4.91 16.19 -18.55
CA GLN A 33 -5.25 17.07 -17.44
C GLN A 33 -6.49 16.60 -16.67
N ASP A 34 -7.51 16.10 -17.36
CA ASP A 34 -8.69 15.48 -16.76
C ASP A 34 -8.33 14.28 -15.88
N TYR A 35 -7.47 13.40 -16.41
CA TYR A 35 -6.96 12.26 -15.65
C TYR A 35 -6.21 12.70 -14.38
N LEU A 36 -5.34 13.71 -14.47
CA LEU A 36 -4.60 14.23 -13.32
C LEU A 36 -5.54 14.82 -12.25
N ARG A 37 -6.59 15.54 -12.65
CA ARG A 37 -7.60 16.06 -11.71
C ARG A 37 -8.32 14.93 -10.98
N ASP A 38 -8.78 13.91 -11.71
CA ASP A 38 -9.43 12.74 -11.10
C ASP A 38 -8.47 11.98 -10.17
N MET A 39 -7.21 11.83 -10.57
CA MET A 39 -6.17 11.20 -9.75
C MET A 39 -5.94 11.97 -8.44
N HIS A 40 -5.77 13.30 -8.50
CA HIS A 40 -5.61 14.13 -7.30
C HIS A 40 -6.84 14.07 -6.39
N PHE A 41 -8.04 14.03 -6.95
CA PHE A 41 -9.25 13.80 -6.17
C PHE A 41 -9.20 12.45 -5.43
N CYS A 42 -8.81 11.36 -6.11
CA CYS A 42 -8.67 10.05 -5.48
C CYS A 42 -7.60 10.05 -4.37
N GLN A 43 -6.48 10.77 -4.56
CA GLN A 43 -5.44 10.92 -3.54
C GLN A 43 -5.95 11.67 -2.31
N ALA A 44 -6.65 12.80 -2.50
CA ALA A 44 -7.26 13.56 -1.43
C ALA A 44 -8.29 12.73 -0.66
N TYR A 45 -9.17 12.02 -1.37
CA TYR A 45 -10.12 11.09 -0.77
C TYR A 45 -9.42 10.00 0.06
N ALA A 46 -8.37 9.38 -0.48
CA ALA A 46 -7.60 8.36 0.23
C ALA A 46 -6.93 8.91 1.50
N MET A 47 -6.46 10.16 1.47
CA MET A 47 -5.90 10.84 2.64
C MET A 47 -6.96 11.07 3.73
N GLU A 48 -8.13 11.58 3.37
CA GLU A 48 -9.24 11.77 4.31
C GLU A 48 -9.72 10.44 4.91
N ASN A 49 -9.76 9.38 4.10
CA ASN A 49 -10.06 8.03 4.59
C ASN A 49 -9.02 7.55 5.62
N ARG A 50 -7.71 7.74 5.36
CA ARG A 50 -6.66 7.39 6.32
C ARG A 50 -6.77 8.19 7.62
N LYS A 51 -7.05 9.50 7.55
CA LYS A 51 -7.28 10.34 8.73
C LYS A 51 -8.46 9.85 9.55
N PHE A 52 -9.57 9.51 8.89
CA PHE A 52 -10.75 8.98 9.57
C PHE A 52 -10.44 7.68 10.32
N MET A 53 -9.80 6.70 9.66
CA MET A 53 -9.39 5.45 10.30
C MET A 53 -8.42 5.68 11.48
N MET A 54 -7.45 6.58 11.31
CA MET A 54 -6.50 6.91 12.38
C MET A 54 -7.19 7.55 13.58
N ASN A 55 -8.13 8.48 13.35
CA ASN A 55 -8.89 9.11 14.44
C ASN A 55 -9.75 8.08 15.20
N SER A 56 -10.37 7.13 14.51
CA SER A 56 -11.10 6.03 15.16
C SER A 56 -10.17 5.16 16.01
N PHE A 57 -9.00 4.81 15.50
CA PHE A 57 -8.00 4.04 16.24
C PHE A 57 -7.50 4.78 17.49
N VAL A 58 -7.16 6.06 17.36
CA VAL A 58 -6.74 6.92 18.47
C VAL A 58 -7.84 7.04 19.52
N GLY A 59 -9.10 7.16 19.10
CA GLY A 59 -10.26 7.13 20.00
C GLY A 59 -10.29 5.86 20.83
N ALA A 60 -10.18 4.69 20.20
CA ALA A 60 -10.19 3.40 20.90
C ALA A 60 -9.02 3.27 21.90
N VAL A 61 -7.80 3.67 21.50
CA VAL A 61 -6.63 3.65 22.38
C VAL A 61 -6.81 4.59 23.57
N ARG A 62 -7.32 5.80 23.33
CA ARG A 62 -7.60 6.77 24.39
C ARG A 62 -8.63 6.25 25.37
N ASP A 63 -9.71 5.66 24.88
CA ASP A 63 -10.79 5.16 25.74
C ASP A 63 -10.31 3.98 26.62
N LEU A 64 -9.37 3.17 26.12
CA LEU A 64 -8.77 2.06 26.86
C LEU A 64 -7.63 2.47 27.81
N THR A 65 -6.84 3.49 27.46
CA THR A 65 -5.56 3.78 28.14
C THR A 65 -5.46 5.17 28.75
N GLY A 66 -6.38 6.07 28.40
CA GLY A 66 -6.33 7.50 28.74
C GLY A 66 -5.24 8.31 28.00
N LYS A 67 -4.47 7.68 27.10
CA LYS A 67 -3.34 8.32 26.41
C LYS A 67 -3.76 8.84 25.02
N VAL A 68 -3.06 9.87 24.56
CA VAL A 68 -3.15 10.39 23.18
C VAL A 68 -1.78 10.27 22.51
N PRO A 69 -1.73 10.04 21.19
CA PRO A 69 -0.47 9.98 20.46
C PRO A 69 0.19 11.36 20.35
N ASP A 70 1.51 11.35 20.27
CA ASP A 70 2.26 12.50 19.78
C ASP A 70 2.19 12.52 18.24
N TRP A 71 1.56 13.54 17.70
CA TRP A 71 1.40 13.70 16.25
C TRP A 71 2.66 14.19 15.55
N SER A 72 3.66 14.69 16.29
CA SER A 72 4.92 15.16 15.71
C SER A 72 5.72 14.04 15.06
N THR A 73 5.48 12.79 15.44
CA THR A 73 6.13 11.60 14.89
C THR A 73 5.25 10.84 13.89
N LEU A 74 4.20 11.47 13.33
CA LEU A 74 3.31 10.81 12.38
C LEU A 74 4.07 10.44 11.09
N VAL A 75 4.04 9.15 10.76
CA VAL A 75 4.58 8.63 9.50
C VAL A 75 3.41 8.29 8.57
N ASN A 76 3.34 8.93 7.40
CA ASN A 76 2.34 8.66 6.37
C ASN A 76 3.03 8.19 5.08
N ILE A 77 2.99 6.88 4.82
CA ILE A 77 3.54 6.25 3.62
C ILE A 77 2.37 5.75 2.77
N HIS A 78 2.26 6.18 1.51
CA HIS A 78 1.24 5.69 0.58
C HIS A 78 1.78 5.48 -0.83
N HIS A 79 1.23 4.50 -1.56
CA HIS A 79 1.73 4.07 -2.88
C HIS A 79 0.93 4.63 -4.07
N ASN A 80 0.12 5.66 -3.85
CA ASN A 80 -0.80 6.20 -4.86
C ASN A 80 -0.26 7.46 -5.57
N TYR A 81 1.06 7.61 -5.70
CA TYR A 81 1.66 8.78 -6.33
C TYR A 81 1.82 8.61 -7.86
N CYS A 82 1.90 9.74 -8.55
CA CYS A 82 2.39 9.83 -9.92
C CYS A 82 3.49 10.90 -9.89
N GLU A 83 4.64 10.50 -9.34
CA GLU A 83 5.84 11.32 -9.24
C GLU A 83 7.03 10.46 -9.68
N CYS A 84 8.15 11.11 -10.01
CA CYS A 84 9.40 10.38 -10.20
C CYS A 84 9.85 9.86 -8.84
N GLU A 85 9.89 8.55 -8.72
CA GLU A 85 10.31 7.86 -7.52
C GLU A 85 11.80 7.48 -7.68
N ASP A 86 12.66 8.08 -6.86
CA ASP A 86 14.10 7.80 -6.88
C ASP A 86 14.47 6.57 -6.03
N CYS A 87 13.57 6.06 -5.18
CA CYS A 87 13.81 4.91 -4.31
C CYS A 87 12.58 4.00 -4.16
N SER A 88 12.77 2.82 -3.56
CA SER A 88 11.71 1.83 -3.40
C SER A 88 10.69 2.22 -2.34
N HIS A 89 9.42 1.94 -2.62
CA HIS A 89 8.30 2.28 -1.72
C HIS A 89 8.01 1.19 -0.69
N GLY A 90 8.57 0.00 -0.88
CA GLY A 90 8.39 -1.14 0.01
C GLY A 90 9.06 -2.39 -0.55
N ALA A 91 8.86 -3.54 0.10
CA ALA A 91 9.52 -4.78 -0.28
C ALA A 91 9.13 -5.28 -1.70
N GLY A 92 7.91 -4.96 -2.15
CA GLY A 92 7.36 -5.52 -3.38
C GLY A 92 7.02 -7.01 -3.24
N ARG A 93 6.08 -7.47 -4.08
CA ARG A 93 5.62 -8.87 -4.00
C ARG A 93 6.58 -9.80 -4.74
N LYS A 94 6.91 -10.93 -4.10
CA LYS A 94 7.60 -12.07 -4.72
C LYS A 94 6.59 -13.10 -5.25
N LEU A 95 5.44 -13.23 -4.59
CA LEU A 95 4.39 -14.18 -4.96
C LEU A 95 3.08 -13.48 -5.34
N SER A 96 2.39 -14.02 -6.34
CA SER A 96 1.00 -13.62 -6.62
C SER A 96 0.09 -13.97 -5.44
N ARG A 97 -1.05 -13.29 -5.32
CA ARG A 97 -2.00 -13.54 -4.21
C ARG A 97 -2.44 -15.01 -4.15
N ASN A 98 -2.75 -15.59 -5.29
CA ASN A 98 -3.17 -16.99 -5.39
C ASN A 98 -2.01 -17.98 -5.19
N ALA A 99 -0.78 -17.59 -5.54
CA ALA A 99 0.39 -18.39 -5.20
C ALA A 99 0.60 -18.41 -3.68
N ALA A 100 0.66 -17.24 -3.04
CA ALA A 100 0.83 -17.12 -1.59
C ALA A 100 -0.24 -17.92 -0.81
N LYS A 101 -1.52 -17.85 -1.20
CA LYS A 101 -2.59 -18.67 -0.61
C LYS A 101 -2.41 -20.19 -0.78
N ARG A 102 -1.63 -20.67 -1.74
CA ARG A 102 -1.36 -22.10 -1.92
C ARG A 102 -0.18 -22.57 -1.09
N VAL A 103 0.86 -21.75 -0.98
CA VAL A 103 2.10 -22.13 -0.27
C VAL A 103 2.00 -21.89 1.23
N VAL A 104 1.27 -20.87 1.68
CA VAL A 104 1.23 -20.49 3.10
C VAL A 104 0.13 -21.24 3.83
N GLY A 105 0.51 -22.11 4.76
CA GLY A 105 -0.37 -22.74 5.72
C GLY A 105 -0.83 -21.75 6.81
N VAL A 106 -1.96 -22.07 7.48
CA VAL A 106 -2.42 -21.26 8.62
C VAL A 106 -1.47 -21.37 9.81
N GLY A 107 -0.91 -22.57 10.07
CA GLY A 107 0.08 -22.78 11.13
C GLY A 107 1.36 -21.97 10.90
N GLU A 108 1.92 -22.05 9.69
CA GLU A 108 3.11 -21.27 9.31
C GLU A 108 2.89 -19.76 9.45
N LEU A 109 1.69 -19.27 9.12
CA LEU A 109 1.35 -17.87 9.32
C LEU A 109 1.32 -17.49 10.81
N ASN A 110 0.85 -18.38 11.69
CA ASN A 110 0.90 -18.12 13.14
C ASN A 110 2.35 -18.02 13.63
N ASP A 111 3.21 -18.92 13.18
CA ASP A 111 4.63 -18.94 13.55
C ASP A 111 5.34 -17.66 13.06
N MET A 112 5.06 -17.22 11.83
CA MET A 112 5.62 -15.97 11.28
C MET A 112 5.13 -14.71 12.01
N MET A 113 3.97 -14.77 12.65
CA MET A 113 3.37 -13.66 13.37
C MET A 113 3.65 -13.71 14.87
N GLU A 114 4.55 -14.59 15.33
CA GLU A 114 4.92 -14.71 16.73
C GLU A 114 5.38 -13.36 17.31
N GLY A 115 4.79 -12.97 18.45
CA GLY A 115 5.07 -11.70 19.11
C GLY A 115 4.40 -10.47 18.47
N ILE A 116 3.55 -10.65 17.46
CA ILE A 116 2.71 -9.61 16.88
C ILE A 116 1.24 -9.93 17.19
N VAL A 117 0.49 -8.98 17.72
CA VAL A 117 -0.95 -9.14 17.94
C VAL A 117 -1.68 -9.02 16.60
N TRP A 118 -2.50 -10.00 16.24
CA TRP A 118 -3.30 -9.97 15.01
C TRP A 118 -4.52 -10.88 15.13
N ASP A 119 -5.50 -10.70 14.25
CA ASP A 119 -6.70 -11.54 14.23
C ASP A 119 -6.46 -12.87 13.50
N SER A 120 -6.14 -13.91 14.27
CA SER A 120 -5.92 -15.27 13.74
C SER A 120 -7.18 -15.89 13.14
N ASN A 121 -8.38 -15.41 13.45
CA ASN A 121 -9.61 -15.93 12.82
C ASN A 121 -9.68 -15.56 11.33
N ALA A 122 -9.08 -14.42 10.97
CA ALA A 122 -8.94 -13.98 9.60
C ALA A 122 -7.78 -14.65 8.85
N ALA A 123 -7.06 -15.61 9.47
CA ALA A 123 -5.87 -16.22 8.90
C ALA A 123 -6.06 -16.67 7.45
N LYS A 124 -7.18 -17.33 7.12
CA LYS A 124 -7.48 -17.78 5.75
C LYS A 124 -7.57 -16.65 4.72
N LEU A 125 -8.05 -15.48 5.14
CA LEU A 125 -8.27 -14.30 4.30
C LEU A 125 -6.98 -13.53 4.04
N VAL A 126 -6.05 -13.52 4.99
CA VAL A 126 -4.84 -12.66 4.95
C VAL A 126 -3.57 -13.38 4.48
N ARG A 127 -3.63 -14.68 4.13
CA ARG A 127 -2.44 -15.45 3.72
C ARG A 127 -1.74 -14.90 2.47
N ASP A 128 -2.44 -14.17 1.62
CA ASP A 128 -1.79 -13.51 0.48
C ASP A 128 -0.91 -12.33 0.88
N GLU A 129 -0.99 -11.87 2.12
CA GLU A 129 -0.21 -10.78 2.68
C GLU A 129 0.83 -11.30 3.69
N ALA A 130 1.04 -12.62 3.77
CA ALA A 130 2.05 -13.23 4.63
C ALA A 130 3.46 -12.72 4.28
N PRO A 131 4.40 -12.64 5.24
CA PRO A 131 5.76 -12.12 4.99
C PRO A 131 6.46 -12.75 3.79
N VAL A 132 6.32 -14.08 3.61
CA VAL A 132 6.90 -14.83 2.49
C VAL A 132 6.32 -14.47 1.11
N ALA A 133 5.20 -13.75 1.05
CA ALA A 133 4.64 -13.26 -0.19
C ALA A 133 5.42 -12.06 -0.76
N TYR A 134 6.25 -11.42 0.05
CA TYR A 134 7.06 -10.26 -0.29
C TYR A 134 8.54 -10.65 -0.47
N LYS A 135 9.32 -9.75 -1.08
CA LYS A 135 10.78 -9.88 -1.13
C LYS A 135 11.36 -9.64 0.27
N ASP A 136 12.62 -10.06 0.47
CA ASP A 136 13.33 -9.71 1.70
C ASP A 136 13.56 -8.20 1.76
N LEU A 137 13.07 -7.57 2.82
CA LEU A 137 13.25 -6.13 3.02
C LEU A 137 14.74 -5.77 3.13
N ASN A 138 15.57 -6.61 3.73
CA ASN A 138 17.00 -6.32 3.88
C ASN A 138 17.68 -6.26 2.50
N GLU A 139 17.34 -7.18 1.60
CA GLU A 139 17.83 -7.17 0.22
C GLU A 139 17.38 -5.90 -0.51
N VAL A 140 16.11 -5.51 -0.35
CA VAL A 140 15.61 -4.26 -0.94
C VAL A 140 16.35 -3.04 -0.41
N MET A 141 16.61 -2.97 0.91
CA MET A 141 17.35 -1.86 1.52
C MET A 141 18.82 -1.82 1.09
N MET A 142 19.48 -2.98 0.97
CA MET A 142 20.86 -3.06 0.48
C MET A 142 20.97 -2.53 -0.97
N ASN A 143 20.00 -2.84 -1.83
CA ASN A 143 20.02 -2.42 -3.22
C ASN A 143 19.75 -0.92 -3.45
N GLN A 144 19.47 -0.16 -2.39
CA GLN A 144 19.24 1.29 -2.45
C GLN A 144 20.03 2.03 -1.38
N GLU A 145 21.11 1.41 -0.86
CA GLU A 145 21.96 2.00 0.19
C GLU A 145 22.59 3.34 -0.22
N ASP A 146 22.76 3.56 -1.52
CA ASP A 146 23.25 4.78 -2.14
C ASP A 146 22.17 5.87 -2.29
N LEU A 147 20.89 5.50 -2.16
CA LEU A 147 19.74 6.37 -2.38
C LEU A 147 19.02 6.76 -1.09
N VAL A 148 19.14 5.95 -0.02
CA VAL A 148 18.37 6.14 1.22
C VAL A 148 19.23 5.97 2.47
N GLU A 149 18.93 6.77 3.50
CA GLU A 149 19.48 6.62 4.84
C GLU A 149 18.42 6.00 5.77
N VAL A 150 18.79 4.97 6.53
CA VAL A 150 17.88 4.34 7.51
C VAL A 150 17.89 5.11 8.82
N VAL A 151 16.89 5.98 8.99
CA VAL A 151 16.73 6.77 10.23
C VAL A 151 16.20 5.92 11.39
N HIS A 152 15.17 5.11 11.14
CA HIS A 152 14.51 4.30 12.17
C HIS A 152 14.07 2.93 11.64
N LYS A 153 14.11 1.92 12.52
CA LYS A 153 13.53 0.59 12.27
C LYS A 153 12.36 0.34 13.21
N LEU A 154 11.17 0.16 12.65
CA LEU A 154 9.95 -0.10 13.42
C LEU A 154 9.67 -1.60 13.46
N LYS A 155 9.41 -2.14 14.65
CA LYS A 155 8.87 -3.50 14.82
C LYS A 155 7.36 -3.41 15.03
N PRO A 156 6.54 -4.05 14.19
CA PRO A 156 5.10 -4.05 14.41
C PRO A 156 4.77 -4.77 15.72
N LEU A 157 3.91 -4.16 16.54
CA LEU A 157 3.35 -4.78 17.75
C LEU A 157 1.96 -5.37 17.50
N MET A 158 1.22 -4.77 16.57
CA MET A 158 -0.11 -5.20 16.19
C MET A 158 -0.32 -5.03 14.69
N ASN A 159 -0.98 -5.98 14.06
CA ASN A 159 -1.40 -5.92 12.66
C ASN A 159 -2.92 -6.10 12.57
N MET A 160 -3.62 -5.06 12.10
CA MET A 160 -5.06 -5.10 11.83
C MET A 160 -5.32 -4.93 10.34
N LYS A 161 -6.03 -5.89 9.75
CA LYS A 161 -6.50 -5.82 8.37
C LYS A 161 -8.01 -5.67 8.37
N GLY A 162 -8.53 -4.76 7.54
CA GLY A 162 -9.94 -4.74 7.18
C GLY A 162 -10.23 -5.90 6.22
N TYR A 163 -11.22 -6.72 6.55
CA TYR A 163 -11.73 -7.83 5.74
C TYR A 163 -13.18 -7.57 5.34
#